data_AF-A0A6J1Q510-F1
#
_entry.id   AF-A0A6J1Q510-F1
#
_cell.length_a   1.000
_cell.length_b   1.000
_cell.length_c   1.000
_cell.angle_alpha   90.00
_cell.angle_beta   90.00
_cell.angle_gamma   90.00
#
_symmetry.space_group_name_H-M   'P 1'
#
loop_
_entity.id
_entity.type
_entity.pdbx_description
1 polymer ?
#
loop_
_entity_poly.entity_id
_entity_poly.type
_entity_poly.pdbx_seq_one_letter_code
_entity_poly.pdbx_strand_id
1 'polypeptide(L)'
;MSTNENRNYCRICPDHTMCLFPSDCESADCIDMENNNLDEEDIATVLDSHNLYRAVIASGKENRGNPGPQPAARTMMELIWDDELAVIARRWALQCKLFEKDQCRDVGK
;
A
#
# COMPACT_ATOMS: atom_id res chain seq x y z
N MET A 1 -19.89 -10.91 -5.32
CA MET A 1 -19.49 -10.14 -6.51
C MET A 1 -17.96 -10.24 -6.64
N SER A 2 -17.44 -10.25 -7.87
CA SER A 2 -16.02 -10.37 -8.27
C SER A 2 -15.36 -11.77 -8.23
N THR A 3 -15.66 -12.61 -9.22
CA THR A 3 -14.84 -13.78 -9.59
C THR A 3 -14.01 -13.56 -10.86
N ASN A 4 -14.18 -12.41 -11.52
CA ASN A 4 -13.57 -12.12 -12.81
C ASN A 4 -12.30 -11.26 -12.71
N GLU A 5 -12.22 -10.34 -11.74
CA GLU A 5 -11.04 -9.49 -11.54
C GLU A 5 -9.85 -10.26 -10.95
N ASN A 6 -10.08 -11.18 -10.00
CA ASN A 6 -9.01 -12.04 -9.46
C ASN A 6 -8.31 -12.88 -10.54
N ARG A 7 -9.03 -13.31 -11.59
CA ARG A 7 -8.42 -14.05 -12.70
C ARG A 7 -7.44 -13.21 -13.50
N ASN A 8 -7.61 -11.88 -13.52
CA ASN A 8 -6.69 -10.98 -14.21
C ASN A 8 -5.39 -10.83 -13.42
N TYR A 9 -5.46 -10.70 -12.10
CA TYR A 9 -4.27 -10.63 -11.25
C TYR A 9 -3.41 -11.91 -11.31
N CYS A 10 -4.04 -13.09 -11.38
CA CYS A 10 -3.32 -14.35 -11.59
C CYS A 10 -2.51 -14.40 -12.91
N ARG A 11 -2.85 -13.55 -13.89
CA ARG A 11 -2.12 -13.45 -15.17
C ARG A 11 -0.95 -12.48 -15.11
N ILE A 12 -0.97 -11.51 -14.19
CA ILE A 12 0.17 -10.61 -13.94
C ILE A 12 1.33 -11.46 -13.39
N CYS A 13 1.03 -12.25 -12.35
CA CYS A 13 1.95 -13.21 -11.74
C CYS A 13 1.14 -14.29 -10.99
N PRO A 14 1.58 -15.57 -10.99
CA PRO A 14 0.83 -16.65 -10.32
C PRO A 14 0.70 -16.49 -8.80
N ASP A 15 1.64 -15.79 -8.18
CA ASP A 15 1.74 -15.53 -6.74
C ASP A 15 1.28 -14.11 -6.35
N HIS A 16 0.48 -13.46 -7.22
CA HIS A 16 -0.13 -12.17 -6.90
C HIS A 16 -0.98 -12.26 -5.63
N THR A 17 -0.93 -11.24 -4.75
CA THR A 17 -1.74 -11.17 -3.53
C THR A 17 -3.23 -11.48 -3.79
N MET A 18 -3.83 -10.81 -4.77
CA MET A 18 -5.24 -11.04 -5.16
C MET A 18 -5.52 -12.40 -5.82
N CYS A 19 -4.49 -13.08 -6.33
CA CYS A 19 -4.61 -14.43 -6.88
C CYS A 19 -4.57 -15.49 -5.78
N LEU A 20 -3.60 -15.37 -4.88
CA LEU A 20 -3.42 -16.28 -3.74
C LEU A 20 -4.57 -16.17 -2.75
N PHE A 21 -5.07 -14.96 -2.53
CA PHE A 21 -6.16 -14.67 -1.59
C PHE A 21 -7.33 -14.07 -2.38
N PRO A 22 -8.25 -14.89 -2.92
CA PRO A 22 -9.32 -14.40 -3.81
C PRO A 22 -10.46 -13.69 -3.06
N SER A 23 -10.59 -13.86 -1.75
CA SER A 23 -11.58 -13.18 -0.92
C SER A 23 -10.94 -12.58 0.32
N ASP A 24 -11.64 -11.65 0.95
CA ASP A 24 -11.34 -11.20 2.31
C ASP A 24 -11.65 -12.37 3.25
N CYS A 25 -10.68 -13.27 3.40
CA CYS A 25 -10.67 -14.29 4.43
C CYS A 25 -9.57 -13.91 5.41
N GLU A 26 -9.93 -13.84 6.69
CA GLU A 26 -8.97 -13.63 7.76
C GLU A 26 -8.05 -14.85 7.84
N SER A 27 -6.74 -14.61 7.78
CA SER A 27 -5.75 -15.66 8.03
C SER A 27 -5.92 -16.18 9.46
N ALA A 28 -5.60 -17.45 9.69
CA ALA A 28 -5.51 -18.00 11.04
C ALA A 28 -4.45 -17.26 11.91
N ASP A 29 -3.52 -16.56 11.27
CA ASP A 29 -2.52 -15.71 11.92
C ASP A 29 -3.12 -14.42 12.51
N CYS A 30 -4.36 -14.08 12.13
CA CYS A 30 -5.09 -12.92 12.61
C CYS A 30 -5.97 -13.29 13.81
N ILE A 31 -5.44 -13.14 15.02
CA ILE A 31 -6.17 -13.42 16.26
C ILE A 31 -6.83 -12.12 16.75
N ASP A 32 -8.13 -12.16 17.04
CA ASP A 32 -8.92 -11.04 17.59
C ASP A 32 -8.80 -9.74 16.78
N MET A 33 -8.71 -9.84 15.45
CA MET A 33 -8.59 -8.68 14.57
C MET A 33 -9.92 -7.95 14.43
N GLU A 34 -9.89 -6.61 14.55
CA GLU A 34 -10.97 -5.77 14.03
C GLU A 34 -10.81 -5.55 12.52
N ASN A 35 -11.72 -6.14 11.75
CA ASN A 35 -11.68 -6.11 10.30
C ASN A 35 -12.39 -4.88 9.72
N ASN A 36 -11.95 -3.69 10.11
CA ASN A 36 -12.49 -2.42 9.63
C ASN A 36 -11.77 -1.97 8.34
N ASN A 37 -12.49 -1.25 7.48
CA ASN A 37 -11.88 -0.50 6.39
C ASN A 37 -11.34 0.83 6.92
N LEU A 38 -10.36 1.39 6.22
CA LEU A 38 -9.98 2.80 6.43
C LEU A 38 -11.16 3.68 6.01
N ASP A 39 -11.48 4.67 6.84
CA ASP A 39 -12.45 5.70 6.49
C ASP A 39 -11.79 6.88 5.75
N GLU A 40 -12.60 7.91 5.43
CA GLU A 40 -12.11 9.09 4.71
C GLU A 40 -11.06 9.88 5.51
N GLU A 41 -11.17 9.90 6.85
CA GLU A 41 -10.23 10.59 7.72
C GLU A 41 -8.89 9.83 7.80
N ASP A 42 -8.95 8.50 7.88
CA ASP A 42 -7.77 7.64 7.81
C ASP A 42 -7.00 7.83 6.49
N ILE A 43 -7.72 7.79 5.37
CA ILE A 43 -7.15 7.96 4.02
C ILE A 43 -6.50 9.34 3.89
N ALA A 44 -7.19 10.40 4.32
CA ALA A 44 -6.65 11.75 4.30
C ALA A 44 -5.38 11.87 5.15
N THR A 45 -5.39 11.30 6.36
CA THR A 45 -4.23 11.31 7.27
C THR A 45 -3.01 10.64 6.64
N VAL A 46 -3.19 9.48 6.00
CA VAL A 46 -2.11 8.77 5.30
C VAL A 46 -1.57 9.62 4.15
N LEU A 47 -2.44 10.18 3.32
CA LEU A 47 -2.06 10.93 2.13
C LEU A 47 -1.34 12.24 2.49
N ASP A 48 -1.90 13.00 3.42
CA ASP A 48 -1.34 14.27 3.91
C ASP A 48 0.02 14.06 4.56
N SER A 49 0.18 13.00 5.36
CA SER A 49 1.47 12.65 5.97
C SER A 49 2.54 12.37 4.93
N HIS A 50 2.21 11.57 3.90
CA HIS A 50 3.16 11.28 2.82
C HIS A 50 3.52 12.55 2.05
N ASN A 51 2.53 13.36 1.67
CA ASN A 51 2.75 14.59 0.91
C ASN A 51 3.52 15.65 1.70
N LEU A 52 3.28 15.77 3.00
CA LEU A 52 4.06 16.62 3.90
C LEU A 52 5.54 16.24 3.87
N TYR A 53 5.89 14.96 4.09
CA TYR A 53 7.29 14.54 4.08
C TYR A 53 7.92 14.64 2.69
N ARG A 54 7.18 14.33 1.62
CA ARG A 54 7.64 14.54 0.24
C ARG A 54 7.97 16.02 -0.03
N ALA A 55 7.15 16.95 0.46
CA ALA A 55 7.40 18.39 0.34
C ALA A 55 8.61 18.86 1.18
N VAL A 56 8.80 18.32 2.38
CA VAL A 56 9.99 18.58 3.22
C VAL A 56 11.27 18.16 2.49
N ILE A 57 11.30 16.96 1.92
CA ILE A 57 12.43 16.47 1.12
C ILE A 57 12.62 17.33 -0.13
N ALA A 58 11.54 17.60 -0.87
CA ALA A 58 11.60 18.37 -2.11
C ALA A 58 12.15 19.77 -1.91
N SER A 59 11.84 20.41 -0.77
CA SER A 59 12.37 21.72 -0.38
C SER A 59 13.79 21.70 0.21
N GLY A 60 14.43 20.53 0.34
CA GLY A 60 15.76 20.38 0.90
C GLY A 60 15.84 20.66 2.41
N LYS A 61 14.73 20.47 3.14
CA LYS A 61 14.63 20.78 4.58
C LYS A 61 14.85 19.58 5.49
N GLU A 62 15.08 18.38 4.95
CA GLU A 62 15.41 17.19 5.74
C GLU A 62 16.91 17.12 6.01
N ASN A 63 17.29 17.38 7.26
CA ASN A 63 18.69 17.44 7.67
C ASN A 63 19.31 16.05 7.97
N ARG A 64 18.49 15.01 8.14
CA ARG A 64 18.96 13.66 8.47
C ARG A 64 19.52 12.94 7.24
N GLY A 65 20.52 12.09 7.43
CA GLY A 65 21.14 11.26 6.40
C GLY A 65 22.49 10.72 6.86
N ASN A 66 23.05 9.75 6.13
CA ASN A 66 24.40 9.25 6.37
C ASN A 66 25.15 9.04 5.04
N PRO A 67 25.85 10.06 4.50
CA PRO A 67 25.89 11.45 4.99
C PRO A 67 24.58 12.20 4.72
N GLY A 68 24.30 13.26 5.50
CA GLY A 68 23.19 14.18 5.29
C GLY A 68 23.67 15.58 4.88
N PRO A 69 22.78 16.53 4.53
CA PRO A 69 21.31 16.42 4.48
C PRO A 69 20.78 15.74 3.20
N GLN A 70 19.47 15.44 3.14
CA GLN A 70 18.86 15.00 1.88
C GLN A 70 18.75 16.18 0.89
N PRO A 71 19.13 16.01 -0.38
CA PRO A 71 19.09 17.09 -1.36
C PRO A 71 17.64 17.46 -1.77
N ALA A 72 17.43 18.72 -2.14
CA ALA A 72 16.17 19.18 -2.71
C ALA A 72 15.86 18.48 -4.04
N ALA A 73 14.57 18.28 -4.31
CA ALA A 73 14.11 17.65 -5.55
C ALA A 73 13.49 18.68 -6.49
N ARG A 74 13.93 18.70 -7.75
CA ARG A 74 13.37 19.61 -8.79
C ARG A 74 11.92 19.27 -9.14
N THR A 75 11.55 17.99 -9.05
CA THR A 75 10.20 17.52 -9.44
C THR A 75 9.80 16.37 -8.51
N MET A 76 9.00 16.70 -7.50
CA MET A 76 8.41 15.74 -6.56
C MET A 76 6.91 16.03 -6.49
N MET A 77 6.11 15.22 -7.20
CA MET A 77 4.65 15.40 -7.25
C MET A 77 4.00 14.92 -5.97
N GLU A 78 2.84 15.49 -5.63
CA GLU A 78 1.97 14.96 -4.60
C GLU A 78 1.42 13.59 -5.04
N LEU A 79 1.24 12.71 -4.06
CA LEU A 79 0.52 11.47 -4.23
C LEU A 79 -0.98 11.77 -4.23
N ILE A 80 -1.71 10.91 -4.93
CA ILE A 80 -3.16 10.78 -4.83
C ILE A 80 -3.47 9.38 -4.31
N TRP A 81 -4.63 9.23 -3.65
CA TRP A 81 -5.11 7.91 -3.26
C TRP A 81 -5.53 7.10 -4.49
N ASP A 82 -5.26 5.81 -4.48
CA ASP A 82 -5.61 4.86 -5.54
C ASP A 82 -6.31 3.66 -4.90
N ASP A 83 -7.57 3.43 -5.29
CA ASP A 83 -8.41 2.41 -4.68
C ASP A 83 -7.97 0.98 -5.07
N GLU A 84 -7.37 0.79 -6.25
CA GLU A 84 -6.87 -0.53 -6.68
C GLU A 84 -5.68 -0.93 -5.79
N LEU A 85 -4.73 -0.02 -5.58
CA LEU A 85 -3.62 -0.20 -4.65
C LEU A 85 -4.10 -0.45 -3.22
N ALA A 86 -5.13 0.29 -2.77
CA ALA A 86 -5.69 0.13 -1.43
C ALA A 86 -6.29 -1.26 -1.21
N VAL A 87 -7.07 -1.77 -2.18
CA VAL A 87 -7.68 -3.09 -2.11
C VAL A 87 -6.61 -4.20 -2.07
N ILE A 88 -5.58 -4.10 -2.91
CA ILE A 88 -4.47 -5.08 -2.92
C ILE A 88 -3.70 -5.03 -1.59
N ALA A 89 -3.39 -3.83 -1.09
CA ALA A 89 -2.70 -3.64 0.18
C ALA A 89 -3.49 -4.22 1.36
N ARG A 90 -4.81 -3.96 1.40
CA ARG A 90 -5.71 -4.55 2.39
C ARG A 90 -5.71 -6.07 2.32
N ARG A 91 -5.79 -6.64 1.11
CA ARG A 91 -5.81 -8.10 0.93
C ARG A 91 -4.57 -8.77 1.53
N TRP A 92 -3.39 -8.13 1.42
CA TRP A 92 -2.18 -8.59 2.10
C TRP A 92 -2.20 -8.33 3.61
N ALA A 93 -2.67 -7.17 4.07
CA ALA A 93 -2.73 -6.83 5.49
C ALA A 93 -3.58 -7.84 6.29
N LEU A 94 -4.68 -8.33 5.71
CA LEU A 94 -5.55 -9.36 6.29
C LEU A 94 -4.89 -10.74 6.43
N GLN A 95 -3.64 -10.91 6.00
CA GLN A 95 -2.87 -12.12 6.24
C GLN A 95 -2.12 -12.10 7.58
N CYS A 96 -1.99 -10.93 8.23
CA CYS A 96 -1.29 -10.73 9.51
C CYS A 96 0.17 -11.22 9.55
N LYS A 97 0.81 -11.29 8.39
CA LYS A 97 2.20 -11.72 8.26
C LYS A 97 3.17 -10.54 8.46
N LEU A 98 3.27 -10.04 9.68
CA LEU A 98 3.98 -8.79 10.03
C LEU A 98 5.45 -8.72 9.57
N PHE A 99 6.13 -9.85 9.47
CA PHE A 99 7.55 -9.92 9.08
C PHE A 99 7.77 -10.40 7.64
N GLU A 100 6.71 -10.66 6.88
CA GLU A 100 6.79 -11.09 5.50
C GLU A 100 6.34 -9.98 4.54
N LYS A 101 6.75 -10.11 3.29
CA LYS A 101 6.20 -9.32 2.18
C LYS A 101 5.49 -10.28 1.24
N ASP A 102 4.36 -9.84 0.69
CA ASP A 102 3.83 -10.47 -0.51
C ASP A 102 4.87 -10.42 -1.63
N GLN A 103 4.79 -11.41 -2.51
CA GLN A 103 5.78 -11.60 -3.58
C GLN A 103 5.46 -10.75 -4.81
N CYS A 104 4.17 -10.48 -5.05
CA CYS A 104 3.72 -9.73 -6.21
C CYS A 104 2.40 -9.00 -5.92
N ARG A 105 2.36 -7.69 -6.23
CA ARG A 105 1.26 -6.78 -5.91
C ARG A 105 1.02 -5.70 -6.98
N ASP A 106 1.47 -5.98 -8.20
CA ASP A 106 1.40 -5.05 -9.32
C ASP A 106 -0.06 -4.87 -9.78
N VAL A 107 -0.46 -3.63 -10.02
CA VAL A 107 -1.78 -3.30 -10.59
C VAL A 107 -1.86 -3.61 -12.07
N GLY A 108 -3.08 -3.79 -12.58
CA GLY A 108 -3.31 -3.91 -14.03
C GLY A 108 -2.84 -2.66 -14.77
N LYS A 109 -2.39 -2.81 -16.02
CA LYS A 109 -2.13 -1.67 -16.92
C LYS A 109 -3.38 -1.24 -17.66
#